data_AF-A0A6I1QMZ6-F1
#
_entry.id   AF-A0A6I1QMZ6-F1
#
_cell.length_a   1.000
_cell.length_b   1.000
_cell.length_c   1.000
_cell.angle_alpha   90.00
_cell.angle_beta   90.00
_cell.angle_gamma   90.00
#
_symmetry.space_group_name_H-M   'P 1'
#
loop_
_entity.id
_entity.type
_entity.pdbx_description
1 polymer ?
#
loop_
_entity_poly.entity_id
_entity_poly.type
_entity_poly.pdbx_seq_one_letter_code
_entity_poly.pdbx_strand_id
1 'polypeptide(L)'
;MLGRLGPTELIIILVIVILIFGASRLADVGGALGKGIKEFRKSVKEEEGEEDPLLPPPDRPPEEPRSSTADRSDPSYVKGPGPQH
;
A
#
# COMPACT_ATOMS: atom_id res chain seq x y z
N MET A 1 41.58 9.84 -7.35
CA MET A 1 41.11 11.11 -7.92
C MET A 1 39.97 10.87 -8.92
N LEU A 2 38.97 10.03 -8.59
CA LEU A 2 37.91 9.62 -9.54
C LEU A 2 36.62 9.24 -8.78
N GLY A 3 36.10 10.15 -7.96
CA GLY A 3 34.99 9.80 -7.04
C GLY A 3 34.29 11.02 -6.45
N ARG A 4 34.12 12.07 -7.26
CA ARG A 4 33.41 13.30 -6.86
C ARG A 4 32.23 13.63 -7.76
N LEU A 5 31.67 12.65 -8.47
CA LEU A 5 30.31 12.80 -8.98
C LEU A 5 29.37 12.49 -7.81
N GLY A 6 29.31 13.43 -6.88
CA GLY A 6 28.38 13.37 -5.78
C GLY A 6 26.96 13.69 -6.25
N PRO A 7 25.98 13.51 -5.36
CA PRO A 7 24.60 13.93 -5.64
C PRO A 7 24.52 15.42 -6.02
N THR A 8 25.43 16.27 -5.51
CA THR A 8 25.49 17.69 -5.84
C THR A 8 25.86 17.94 -7.31
N GLU A 9 26.90 17.28 -7.84
CA GLU A 9 27.28 17.41 -9.25
C GLU A 9 26.17 16.91 -10.18
N LEU A 10 25.50 15.80 -9.82
CA LEU A 10 24.36 15.30 -10.58
C LEU A 10 23.21 16.31 -10.64
N ILE A 11 22.91 16.99 -9.53
CA ILE A 11 21.89 18.05 -9.50
C ILE A 11 22.28 19.22 -10.41
N ILE A 12 23.54 19.65 -10.42
CA ILE A 12 24.01 20.73 -11.30
C ILE A 12 23.83 20.34 -12.78
N ILE A 13 24.21 19.13 -13.15
CA ILE A 13 24.01 18.61 -14.52
C ILE A 13 22.53 18.57 -14.87
N LEU A 14 21.68 18.08 -13.96
CA LEU A 14 20.23 18.04 -14.15
C LEU A 14 19.63 19.43 -14.39
N VAL A 15 20.07 20.44 -13.63
CA VAL A 15 19.64 21.83 -13.82
C VAL A 15 20.03 22.33 -15.21
N ILE A 16 21.26 22.07 -15.67
CA ILE A 16 21.72 22.47 -17.02
C ILE A 16 20.85 21.81 -18.10
N VAL A 17 20.56 20.51 -17.97
CA VAL A 17 19.68 19.79 -18.90
C VAL A 17 18.28 20.41 -18.91
N ILE A 18 17.72 20.76 -17.75
CA ILE A 18 16.42 21.43 -17.66
C ILE A 18 16.45 22.82 -18.31
N LEU A 19 17.56 23.56 -18.23
CA LEU A 19 17.68 24.86 -18.91
C LEU A 19 17.70 24.73 -20.43
N ILE A 20 18.33 23.68 -20.97
CA ILE A 20 18.42 23.45 -22.42
C ILE A 20 17.10 22.91 -22.98
N PHE A 21 16.55 21.88 -22.36
CA PHE A 21 15.37 21.17 -22.87
C PHE A 21 14.05 21.73 -22.33
N GLY A 22 14.09 22.46 -21.21
CA GLY A 22 12.91 22.91 -20.46
C GLY A 22 12.37 21.84 -19.52
N ALA A 23 11.80 22.28 -18.39
CA ALA A 23 11.17 21.39 -17.41
C ALA A 23 9.99 20.60 -18.01
N SER A 24 9.23 21.21 -18.93
CA SER A 24 8.09 20.55 -19.58
C SER A 24 8.50 19.34 -20.40
N ARG A 25 9.56 19.44 -21.22
CA ARG A 25 10.03 18.31 -22.04
C ARG A 25 10.54 17.15 -21.20
N LEU A 26 11.27 17.45 -20.13
CA LEU A 26 11.76 16.43 -19.20
C LEU A 26 10.60 15.76 -18.45
N ALA A 27 9.56 16.51 -18.06
CA ALA A 27 8.36 15.98 -17.42
C ALA A 27 7.53 15.11 -18.37
N ASP A 28 7.37 15.51 -19.63
CA ASP A 28 6.66 14.73 -20.66
C ASP A 28 7.33 13.36 -20.86
N VAL A 29 8.65 13.36 -21.03
CA VAL A 29 9.44 12.13 -21.21
C VAL A 29 9.47 11.29 -19.93
N GLY A 30 9.72 11.91 -18.78
CA GLY A 30 9.73 11.25 -17.48
C GLY A 30 8.38 10.62 -17.13
N GLY A 31 7.26 11.29 -17.48
CA GLY A 31 5.91 10.77 -17.31
C GLY A 31 5.63 9.55 -18.18
N ALA A 32 6.07 9.55 -19.45
CA ALA A 32 5.94 8.40 -20.34
C ALA A 32 6.78 7.20 -19.86
N LEU A 33 8.04 7.46 -19.48
CA LEU A 33 8.94 6.43 -18.93
C LEU A 33 8.44 5.88 -17.60
N GLY A 34 7.93 6.74 -16.72
CA GLY A 34 7.42 6.36 -15.41
C GLY A 34 6.21 5.43 -15.49
N LYS A 35 5.29 5.68 -16.44
CA LYS A 35 4.18 4.77 -16.73
C LYS A 35 4.70 3.40 -17.18
N GLY A 36 5.56 3.36 -18.20
CA GLY A 36 6.15 2.11 -18.70
C GLY A 36 6.87 1.30 -17.61
N ILE A 37 7.65 1.96 -16.75
CA ILE A 37 8.30 1.31 -15.60
C ILE A 37 7.27 0.80 -14.58
N LYS A 38 6.20 1.56 -14.31
CA LYS A 38 5.13 1.16 -13.40
C LYS A 38 4.38 -0.08 -13.91
N GLU A 39 3.98 -0.08 -15.18
CA GLU A 39 3.36 -1.24 -15.82
C GLU A 39 4.31 -2.44 -15.82
N PHE A 40 5.59 -2.26 -16.15
CA PHE A 40 6.60 -3.31 -16.10
C PHE A 40 6.75 -3.91 -14.69
N ARG A 41 6.88 -3.05 -13.66
CA ARG A 41 6.95 -3.48 -12.26
C ARG A 41 5.70 -4.24 -11.83
N LYS A 42 4.53 -3.83 -12.30
CA LYS A 42 3.26 -4.49 -12.00
C LYS A 42 3.22 -5.89 -12.61
N SER A 43 3.57 -6.05 -13.89
CA SER A 43 3.60 -7.36 -14.54
C SER A 43 4.62 -8.31 -13.91
N VAL A 44 5.81 -7.81 -13.55
CA VAL A 44 6.82 -8.63 -12.85
C VAL A 44 6.31 -9.09 -11.48
N LYS A 45 5.62 -8.21 -10.73
CA LYS A 45 5.06 -8.57 -9.42
C LYS A 45 3.89 -9.55 -9.52
N GLU A 46 3.05 -9.42 -10.56
CA GLU A 46 1.97 -10.36 -10.85
C GLU A 46 2.51 -11.76 -11.22
N GLU A 47 3.62 -11.84 -11.94
CA GLU A 47 4.31 -13.11 -12.27
C GLU A 47 4.98 -13.76 -11.05
N GLU A 48 5.46 -12.97 -10.09
CA GLU A 48 6.07 -13.46 -8.85
C GLU A 48 5.03 -13.93 -7.81
N GLY A 49 3.73 -13.88 -8.12
CA GLY A 49 2.66 -14.43 -7.28
C GLY A 49 2.44 -13.65 -5.97
N GLU A 50 3.01 -12.46 -5.83
CA GLU A 50 2.80 -11.59 -4.68
C GLU A 50 1.50 -10.80 -4.84
N GLU A 51 0.40 -11.48 -4.54
CA GLU A 51 -0.91 -10.88 -4.30
C GLU A 51 -0.77 -9.77 -3.24
N ASP A 52 -1.12 -8.53 -3.60
CA ASP A 52 -1.12 -7.41 -2.67
C ASP A 52 -2.05 -7.73 -1.47
N PRO A 53 -1.54 -7.89 -0.23
CA PRO A 53 -2.35 -8.27 0.92
C PRO A 53 -3.42 -7.23 1.29
N LEU A 54 -3.38 -6.04 0.66
CA LEU A 54 -4.28 -4.93 0.94
C LEU A 54 -5.54 -4.90 0.08
N LEU A 55 -5.67 -5.78 -0.91
CA LEU A 55 -6.93 -5.96 -1.64
C LEU A 55 -7.69 -7.16 -1.04
N PRO A 56 -8.79 -6.93 -0.30
CA PRO A 56 -9.64 -8.05 0.10
C PRO A 56 -10.13 -8.78 -1.17
N PRO A 57 -10.09 -10.12 -1.21
CA PRO A 57 -10.49 -10.85 -2.41
C PRO A 57 -11.90 -10.48 -2.83
N PRO A 58 -12.15 -10.25 -4.14
CA PRO A 58 -13.38 -9.64 -4.63
C PRO A 58 -14.66 -10.47 -4.43
N ASP A 59 -14.59 -11.66 -3.82
CA ASP A 59 -15.73 -12.57 -3.65
C ASP A 59 -15.95 -13.09 -2.22
N ARG A 60 -15.33 -12.49 -1.19
CA ARG A 60 -15.79 -12.78 0.18
C ARG A 60 -17.06 -11.95 0.42
N PRO A 61 -18.24 -12.57 0.67
CA PRO A 61 -19.38 -11.82 1.20
C PRO A 61 -18.87 -11.04 2.42
N PRO A 62 -19.25 -9.76 2.60
CA PRO A 62 -18.80 -8.99 3.75
C PRO A 62 -18.99 -9.83 5.01
N GLU A 63 -17.90 -10.25 5.63
CA GLU A 63 -17.98 -10.89 6.94
C GLU A 63 -18.53 -9.81 7.86
N GLU A 64 -19.84 -9.92 8.14
CA GLU A 64 -20.48 -9.17 9.20
C GLU A 64 -19.61 -9.34 10.45
N PRO A 65 -19.20 -8.23 11.10
CA PRO A 65 -18.37 -8.30 12.29
C PRO A 65 -19.13 -9.10 13.34
N ARG A 66 -18.74 -10.38 13.49
CA ARG A 66 -19.18 -11.23 14.60
C ARG A 66 -18.63 -10.57 15.85
N SER A 67 -19.51 -9.80 16.50
CA SER A 67 -19.35 -9.28 17.85
C SER A 67 -19.15 -10.48 18.78
N SER A 68 -17.89 -10.85 18.94
CA SER A 68 -17.43 -11.85 19.87
C SER A 68 -17.39 -11.23 21.26
N THR A 69 -17.99 -11.92 22.22
CA THR A 69 -17.56 -11.96 23.62
C THR A 69 -17.61 -10.62 24.39
N ALA A 70 -18.81 -10.23 24.80
CA ALA A 70 -19.02 -9.59 26.11
C ALA A 70 -19.77 -10.58 27.03
N ASP A 71 -19.23 -11.79 27.14
CA ASP A 71 -19.67 -12.84 28.06
C ASP A 71 -18.43 -13.35 28.81
N ARG A 72 -17.94 -12.54 29.76
CA ARG A 72 -17.16 -13.02 30.90
C ARG A 72 -17.00 -11.95 31.98
N SER A 73 -18.06 -11.76 32.76
CA SER A 73 -17.94 -11.25 34.13
C SER A 73 -18.93 -12.01 35.01
N ASP A 74 -18.46 -13.18 35.46
CA ASP A 74 -18.61 -13.86 36.76
C ASP A 74 -19.38 -13.11 37.88
N PRO A 75 -19.73 -13.75 39.01
CA PRO A 75 -20.45 -14.99 39.26
C PRO A 75 -21.57 -14.69 40.27
N SER A 76 -22.85 -14.78 39.89
CA SER A 76 -23.94 -14.66 40.87
C SER A 76 -25.04 -15.67 40.57
N TYR A 77 -24.65 -16.93 40.73
CA TYR A 77 -25.53 -17.99 41.17
C TYR A 77 -26.09 -17.64 42.56
N VAL A 78 -27.17 -16.86 42.63
CA VAL A 78 -28.03 -16.78 43.83
C VAL A 78 -29.48 -16.65 43.39
N LYS A 79 -30.18 -17.79 43.55
CA LYS A 79 -31.56 -17.91 44.02
C LYS A 79 -32.69 -17.80 42.99
N GLY A 80 -33.16 -18.98 42.58
CA GLY A 80 -34.58 -19.22 42.38
C GLY A 80 -34.89 -20.68 42.06
N PRO A 81 -35.75 -21.36 42.84
CA PRO A 81 -36.75 -22.24 42.26
C PRO A 81 -38.09 -21.50 42.25
N GLY A 82 -38.74 -21.58 41.10
CA GLY A 82 -39.87 -20.76 40.69
C GLY A 82 -41.24 -21.13 41.29
N PRO A 83 -42.33 -20.79 40.56
CA PRO A 83 -43.69 -20.73 41.08
C PRO A 83 -44.32 -22.11 41.28
N GLN A 84 -45.39 -22.09 42.07
CA GLN A 84 -46.16 -23.20 42.62
C GLN A 84 -47.13 -23.76 41.57
N HIS A 85 -47.20 -25.09 41.45
CA HIS A 85 -48.38 -25.85 41.00
C HIS A 85 -48.30 -27.30 41.47
#